data_AF-A0A7S3F511-F1
#
_entry.id   AF-A0A7S3F511-F1
#
_cell.length_a   1.000
_cell.length_b   1.000
_cell.length_c   1.000
_cell.angle_alpha   90.00
_cell.angle_beta   90.00
_cell.angle_gamma   90.00
#
_symmetry.space_group_name_H-M   'P 1'
#
loop_
_entity.id
_entity.type
_entity.pdbx_description
1 polymer ?
#
loop_
_entity_poly.entity_id
_entity_poly.type
_entity_poly.pdbx_seq_one_letter_code
_entity_poly.pdbx_strand_id
1 'polypeptide(L)'
;MANPTRRIMMRRTFKLLDQRGDGELVLQELRSKWNGAADKRVSSGELTETLAFEELVREMQANNNGTPRSAASINFEEFESFCIAKYGHLENDDAFCSAMSRQWGEIPYVSSKVIAQLEKRIQESLLKKGGSERDVLSKAFRSLLVPDRT
;
A
#
# COMPACT_ATOMS: atom_id res chain seq x y z
N MET A 1 15.43 4.59 -5.79
CA MET A 1 15.01 3.87 -4.56
C MET A 1 13.65 4.39 -4.14
N ALA A 2 12.69 3.52 -3.85
CA ALA A 2 11.36 3.93 -3.39
C ALA A 2 11.43 4.54 -1.98
N ASN A 3 10.62 5.57 -1.76
CA ASN A 3 10.38 6.16 -0.44
C ASN A 3 10.02 5.06 0.59
N PRO A 4 10.61 5.07 1.82
CA PRO A 4 10.36 4.07 2.87
C PRO A 4 8.87 3.80 3.15
N THR A 5 8.03 4.83 3.18
CA THR A 5 6.57 4.70 3.41
C THR A 5 5.92 3.88 2.30
N ARG A 6 6.25 4.19 1.03
CA ARG A 6 5.75 3.47 -0.14
C ARG A 6 6.22 2.02 -0.13
N ARG A 7 7.47 1.76 0.25
CA ARG A 7 8.03 0.40 0.36
C ARG A 7 7.32 -0.44 1.43
N ILE A 8 6.99 0.14 2.57
CA ILE A 8 6.18 -0.54 3.61
C ILE A 8 4.80 -0.87 3.06
N MET A 9 4.15 0.06 2.37
CA MET A 9 2.83 -0.17 1.76
C MET A 9 2.87 -1.29 0.72
N MET A 10 3.87 -1.27 -0.18
CA MET A 10 4.07 -2.34 -1.17
C MET A 10 4.31 -3.69 -0.50
N ARG A 11 5.13 -3.75 0.56
CA ARG A 11 5.39 -4.99 1.31
C ARG A 11 4.15 -5.53 2.02
N ARG A 12 3.34 -4.66 2.62
CA ARG A 12 2.06 -5.05 3.24
C ARG A 12 1.09 -5.59 2.20
N THR A 13 1.03 -4.92 1.05
CA THR A 13 0.21 -5.35 -0.08
C THR A 13 0.65 -6.73 -0.57
N PHE A 14 1.94 -6.91 -0.81
CA PHE A 14 2.50 -8.18 -1.27
C PHE A 14 2.13 -9.33 -0.33
N LYS A 15 2.31 -9.14 0.99
CA LYS A 15 1.92 -10.13 2.00
C LYS A 15 0.42 -10.42 2.04
N LEU A 16 -0.43 -9.46 1.68
CA LEU A 16 -1.88 -9.65 1.60
C LEU A 16 -2.27 -10.46 0.36
N LEU A 17 -1.51 -10.30 -0.73
CA LEU A 17 -1.71 -11.02 -1.99
C LEU A 17 -1.15 -12.45 -1.92
N ASP A 18 -0.01 -12.64 -1.23
CA ASP A 18 0.67 -13.93 -1.04
C ASP A 18 -0.09 -14.80 -0.02
N GLN A 19 -1.12 -15.48 -0.49
CA GLN A 19 -1.99 -16.30 0.36
C GLN A 19 -1.27 -17.57 0.82
N ARG A 20 -0.34 -18.07 0.02
CA ARG A 20 0.48 -19.25 0.31
C ARG A 20 1.61 -18.94 1.29
N GLY A 21 2.07 -17.69 1.36
CA GLY A 21 3.17 -17.25 2.22
C GLY A 21 4.53 -17.78 1.75
N ASP A 22 4.66 -18.13 0.47
CA ASP A 22 5.90 -18.69 -0.09
C ASP A 22 6.82 -17.61 -0.69
N GLY A 23 6.39 -16.34 -0.66
CA GLY A 23 7.14 -15.22 -1.19
C GLY A 23 6.96 -15.03 -2.71
N GLU A 24 6.04 -15.75 -3.33
CA GLU A 24 5.75 -15.68 -4.76
C GLU A 24 4.25 -15.54 -5.02
N LEU A 25 3.84 -14.50 -5.74
CA LEU A 25 2.46 -14.29 -6.15
C LEU A 25 2.15 -15.09 -7.41
N VAL A 26 1.27 -16.07 -7.32
CA VAL A 26 0.75 -16.77 -8.51
C VAL A 26 -0.42 -16.01 -9.13
N LEU A 27 -0.66 -16.23 -10.44
CA LEU A 27 -1.73 -15.54 -11.18
C LEU A 27 -3.11 -15.66 -10.52
N GLN A 28 -3.41 -16.81 -9.93
CA GLN A 28 -4.67 -17.05 -9.24
C GLN A 28 -4.84 -16.14 -8.02
N GLU A 29 -3.78 -15.92 -7.23
CA GLU A 29 -3.80 -15.06 -6.05
C GLU A 29 -4.02 -13.59 -6.47
N LEU A 30 -3.28 -13.15 -7.49
CA LEU A 30 -3.44 -11.82 -8.06
C LEU A 30 -4.85 -11.59 -8.58
N ARG A 31 -5.41 -12.55 -9.34
CA ARG A 31 -6.76 -12.44 -9.89
C ARG A 31 -7.82 -12.40 -8.80
N SER A 32 -7.62 -13.12 -7.71
CA SER A 32 -8.60 -13.18 -6.60
C SER A 32 -8.75 -11.85 -5.84
N LYS A 33 -7.73 -10.98 -5.90
CA LYS A 33 -7.69 -9.70 -5.17
C LYS A 33 -7.73 -8.48 -6.08
N TRP A 34 -7.44 -8.66 -7.36
CA TRP A 34 -7.42 -7.58 -8.32
C TRP A 34 -8.83 -7.05 -8.59
N ASN A 35 -9.02 -5.76 -8.34
CA ASN A 35 -10.26 -5.07 -8.64
C ASN A 35 -10.23 -4.51 -10.07
N GLY A 36 -10.83 -5.23 -11.04
CA GLY A 36 -10.91 -4.79 -12.43
C GLY A 36 -11.70 -3.49 -12.62
N ALA A 37 -12.69 -3.22 -11.77
CA ALA A 37 -13.48 -1.99 -11.81
C ALA A 37 -12.68 -0.74 -11.41
N ALA A 38 -11.51 -0.91 -10.78
CA ALA A 38 -10.60 0.19 -10.50
C ALA A 38 -9.77 0.63 -11.73
N ASP A 39 -9.68 -0.20 -12.77
CA ASP A 39 -9.02 0.16 -14.03
C ASP A 39 -9.94 1.04 -14.87
N LYS A 40 -9.45 2.24 -15.25
CA LYS A 40 -10.21 3.22 -16.02
C LYS A 40 -10.69 2.65 -17.36
N ARG A 41 -9.88 1.82 -18.02
CA ARG A 41 -10.17 1.24 -19.33
C ARG A 41 -11.25 0.16 -19.25
N VAL A 42 -11.30 -0.55 -18.13
CA VAL A 42 -12.40 -1.49 -17.85
C VAL A 42 -13.67 -0.71 -17.55
N SER A 43 -13.59 0.34 -16.74
CA SER A 43 -14.76 1.17 -16.40
C SER A 43 -15.33 1.95 -17.59
N SER A 44 -14.51 2.29 -18.59
CA SER A 44 -14.94 2.95 -19.84
C SER A 44 -15.46 1.97 -20.89
N GLY A 45 -15.31 0.65 -20.66
CA GLY A 45 -15.67 -0.39 -21.63
C GLY A 45 -14.69 -0.55 -22.79
N GLU A 46 -13.53 0.11 -22.73
CA GLU A 46 -12.46 -0.01 -23.73
C GLU A 46 -11.77 -1.38 -23.68
N LEU A 47 -11.63 -1.94 -22.47
CA LEU A 47 -11.06 -3.27 -22.24
C LEU A 47 -12.00 -4.13 -21.41
N THR A 48 -11.97 -5.43 -21.67
CA THR A 48 -12.58 -6.40 -20.75
C THR A 48 -11.69 -6.58 -19.52
N GLU A 49 -12.30 -6.96 -18.41
CA GLU A 49 -11.59 -7.25 -17.18
C GLU A 49 -10.53 -8.37 -17.36
N THR A 50 -10.77 -9.32 -18.27
CA THR A 50 -9.79 -10.37 -18.60
C THR A 50 -8.56 -9.79 -19.32
N LEU A 51 -8.77 -9.00 -20.37
CA LEU A 51 -7.68 -8.40 -21.14
C LEU A 51 -6.85 -7.42 -20.30
N ALA A 52 -7.50 -6.59 -19.50
CA ALA A 52 -6.81 -5.66 -18.60
C ALA A 52 -5.94 -6.38 -17.56
N PHE A 53 -6.37 -7.58 -17.11
CA PHE A 53 -5.55 -8.40 -16.21
C PHE A 53 -4.38 -9.08 -16.92
N GLU A 54 -4.56 -9.57 -18.14
CA GLU A 54 -3.45 -10.13 -18.93
C GLU A 54 -2.38 -9.08 -19.21
N GLU A 55 -2.77 -7.84 -19.51
CA GLU A 55 -1.84 -6.72 -19.65
C GLU A 55 -1.13 -6.39 -18.34
N LEU A 56 -1.85 -6.36 -17.21
CA LEU A 56 -1.27 -6.16 -15.88
C LEU A 56 -0.16 -7.17 -15.58
N VAL A 57 -0.43 -8.46 -15.84
CA VAL A 57 0.54 -9.54 -15.63
C VAL A 57 1.75 -9.35 -16.53
N ARG A 58 1.51 -9.01 -17.81
CA ARG A 58 2.59 -8.75 -18.77
C ARG A 58 3.47 -7.57 -18.32
N GLU A 59 2.87 -6.49 -17.83
CA GLU A 59 3.60 -5.33 -17.30
C GLU A 59 4.44 -5.68 -16.06
N MET A 60 3.89 -6.49 -15.15
CA MET A 60 4.61 -6.96 -13.96
C MET A 60 5.83 -7.83 -14.33
N GLN A 61 5.68 -8.69 -15.33
CA GLN A 61 6.74 -9.59 -15.79
C GLN A 61 7.77 -8.90 -16.69
N ALA A 62 7.37 -7.86 -17.44
CA ALA A 62 8.25 -7.13 -18.36
C ALA A 62 9.35 -6.33 -17.63
N ASN A 63 9.15 -6.02 -16.35
CA ASN A 63 10.14 -5.32 -15.52
C ASN A 63 11.25 -6.23 -14.96
N ASN A 64 11.25 -7.53 -15.29
CA ASN A 64 12.40 -8.39 -15.05
C ASN A 64 13.50 -8.09 -16.06
N ASN A 65 14.72 -7.90 -15.58
CA ASN A 65 15.96 -7.73 -16.36
C ASN A 65 16.31 -8.97 -17.24
N GLY A 66 15.39 -9.44 -18.09
CA GLY A 66 15.62 -10.43 -19.12
C GLY A 66 15.61 -11.90 -18.70
N THR A 67 15.29 -12.23 -17.44
CA THR A 67 15.16 -13.64 -17.01
C THR A 67 13.73 -13.92 -16.54
N PRO A 68 12.91 -14.63 -17.35
CA PRO A 68 11.61 -15.11 -16.91
C PRO A 68 11.86 -16.18 -15.84
N ARG A 69 11.67 -15.83 -14.56
CA ARG A 69 11.93 -16.75 -13.44
C ARG A 69 10.94 -17.92 -13.40
N SER A 70 9.77 -17.72 -13.99
CA SER A 70 8.74 -18.69 -14.35
C SER A 70 7.63 -17.83 -14.96
N ALA A 71 6.97 -18.26 -16.03
CA ALA A 71 5.83 -17.51 -16.58
C ALA A 71 4.65 -17.38 -15.59
N ALA A 72 4.70 -18.05 -14.43
CA ALA A 72 3.56 -18.28 -13.56
C ALA A 72 3.64 -17.60 -12.17
N SER A 73 4.74 -16.95 -11.80
CA SER A 73 4.87 -16.32 -10.47
C SER A 73 5.57 -14.96 -10.50
N ILE A 74 5.22 -14.11 -9.52
CA ILE A 74 5.73 -12.75 -9.35
C ILE A 74 6.32 -12.59 -7.94
N ASN A 75 7.60 -12.27 -7.82
CA ASN A 75 8.26 -12.03 -6.53
C ASN A 75 8.10 -10.57 -6.04
N PHE A 76 8.59 -10.29 -4.83
CA PHE A 76 8.46 -8.96 -4.24
C PHE A 76 9.19 -7.85 -5.02
N GLU A 77 10.35 -8.13 -5.61
CA GLU A 77 11.14 -7.13 -6.34
C GLU A 77 10.46 -6.73 -7.65
N GLU A 78 9.87 -7.71 -8.34
CA GLU A 78 9.04 -7.50 -9.53
C GLU A 78 7.79 -6.69 -9.19
N PHE A 79 7.09 -7.07 -8.13
CA PHE A 79 5.92 -6.35 -7.64
C PHE A 79 6.26 -4.91 -7.23
N GLU A 80 7.37 -4.69 -6.53
CA GLU A 80 7.87 -3.37 -6.17
C GLU A 80 8.18 -2.53 -7.41
N SER A 81 8.90 -3.09 -8.38
CA SER A 81 9.27 -2.40 -9.62
C SER A 81 8.03 -2.01 -10.43
N PHE A 82 7.06 -2.91 -10.55
CA PHE A 82 5.76 -2.63 -11.15
C PHE A 82 5.03 -1.49 -10.42
N CYS A 83 4.93 -1.52 -9.10
CA CYS A 83 4.25 -0.47 -8.34
C CYS A 83 4.92 0.89 -8.50
N ILE A 84 6.26 0.92 -8.56
CA ILE A 84 7.02 2.15 -8.84
C ILE A 84 6.74 2.65 -10.26
N ALA A 85 6.72 1.77 -11.27
CA ALA A 85 6.43 2.17 -12.64
C ALA A 85 4.99 2.71 -12.78
N LYS A 86 4.01 2.02 -12.17
CA LYS A 86 2.59 2.36 -12.30
C LYS A 86 2.18 3.59 -11.47
N TYR A 87 2.69 3.71 -10.24
CA TYR A 87 2.23 4.73 -9.28
C TYR A 87 3.33 5.72 -8.89
N GLY A 88 4.55 5.59 -9.42
CA GLY A 88 5.69 6.44 -9.07
C GLY A 88 5.47 7.93 -9.39
N HIS A 89 4.63 8.22 -10.39
CA HIS A 89 4.25 9.57 -10.78
C HIS A 89 3.33 10.29 -9.77
N LEU A 90 2.77 9.57 -8.79
CA LEU A 90 1.91 10.17 -7.78
C LEU A 90 2.72 11.06 -6.83
N GLU A 91 2.27 12.31 -6.68
CA GLU A 91 3.01 13.38 -6.00
C GLU A 91 3.30 13.09 -4.53
N ASN A 92 2.35 12.49 -3.81
CA ASN A 92 2.46 12.26 -2.38
C ASN A 92 2.16 10.80 -1.98
N ASP A 93 2.63 10.43 -0.79
CA ASP A 93 2.49 9.07 -0.26
C ASP A 93 1.04 8.69 0.05
N ASP A 94 0.22 9.66 0.46
CA ASP A 94 -1.21 9.47 0.71
C ASP A 94 -1.95 9.05 -0.57
N ALA A 95 -1.64 9.68 -1.70
CA ALA A 95 -2.19 9.36 -3.02
C ALA A 95 -1.73 7.97 -3.47
N PHE A 96 -0.44 7.66 -3.28
CA PHE A 96 0.11 6.33 -3.57
C PHE A 96 -0.58 5.24 -2.76
N CYS A 97 -0.67 5.40 -1.44
CA CYS A 97 -1.28 4.40 -0.57
C CYS A 97 -2.78 4.26 -0.83
N SER A 98 -3.47 5.36 -1.14
CA SER A 98 -4.89 5.33 -1.52
C SER A 98 -5.11 4.58 -2.83
N ALA A 99 -4.26 4.80 -3.85
CA ALA A 99 -4.33 4.08 -5.12
C ALA A 99 -4.08 2.58 -4.94
N MET A 100 -3.05 2.22 -4.17
CA MET A 100 -2.73 0.82 -3.84
C MET A 100 -3.89 0.13 -3.11
N SER A 101 -4.46 0.78 -2.09
CA SER A 101 -5.60 0.25 -1.31
C SER A 101 -6.84 0.02 -2.19
N ARG A 102 -7.13 0.94 -3.12
CA ARG A 102 -8.25 0.79 -4.07
C ARG A 102 -8.05 -0.35 -5.07
N GLN A 103 -6.83 -0.53 -5.57
CA GLN A 103 -6.54 -1.52 -6.61
C GLN A 103 -6.51 -2.96 -6.07
N TRP A 104 -5.94 -3.15 -4.88
CA TRP A 104 -5.62 -4.46 -4.31
C TRP A 104 -6.53 -4.88 -3.15
N GLY A 105 -7.54 -4.07 -2.84
CA GLY A 105 -8.54 -4.34 -1.81
C GLY A 105 -8.07 -3.97 -0.39
N GLU A 106 -8.87 -3.13 0.28
CA GLU A 106 -8.81 -2.66 1.69
C GLU A 106 -7.50 -2.89 2.47
N ILE A 107 -6.35 -2.51 1.91
CA ILE A 107 -5.12 -2.46 2.69
C ILE A 107 -5.31 -1.33 3.69
N PRO A 108 -5.30 -1.62 5.00
CA PRO A 108 -5.54 -0.60 6.02
C PRO A 108 -4.44 0.45 5.95
N TYR A 109 -4.84 1.64 5.52
CA TYR A 109 -3.99 2.80 5.42
C TYR A 109 -4.68 3.99 6.09
N VAL A 110 -3.98 4.62 7.02
CA VAL A 110 -4.43 5.84 7.68
C VAL A 110 -3.68 6.99 7.03
N SER A 111 -4.42 7.89 6.37
CA SER A 111 -3.82 9.05 5.70
C SER A 111 -3.24 10.04 6.71
N SER A 112 -2.25 10.82 6.27
CA SER A 112 -1.61 11.85 7.11
C SER A 112 -2.63 12.85 7.65
N LYS A 113 -3.68 13.16 6.86
CA LYS A 113 -4.81 13.98 7.29
C LYS A 113 -5.58 13.37 8.45
N VAL A 114 -5.86 12.06 8.41
CA VAL A 114 -6.58 11.38 9.50
C VAL A 114 -5.71 11.32 10.76
N ILE A 115 -4.40 11.10 10.62
CA ILE A 115 -3.46 11.17 11.74
C ILE A 115 -3.52 12.55 12.40
N ALA A 116 -3.38 13.63 11.63
CA ALA A 116 -3.45 14.99 12.16
C ALA A 116 -4.80 15.30 12.86
N GLN A 117 -5.91 14.78 12.32
CA GLN A 117 -7.22 14.90 12.96
C GLN A 117 -7.31 14.12 14.27
N LEU A 118 -6.76 12.91 14.33
CA LEU A 118 -6.70 12.10 15.55
C LEU A 118 -5.82 12.77 16.62
N GLU A 119 -4.65 13.27 16.23
CA GLU A 119 -3.76 14.03 17.12
C GLU A 119 -4.46 15.26 17.70
N LYS A 120 -5.16 16.03 16.86
CA LYS A 120 -5.94 17.19 17.31
C LYS A 120 -7.03 16.78 18.32
N ARG A 121 -7.80 15.72 18.01
CA ARG A 121 -8.86 15.21 18.92
C ARG A 121 -8.30 14.70 20.24
N ILE A 122 -7.14 14.03 20.21
CA ILE A 122 -6.44 13.59 21.41
C ILE A 122 -6.01 14.81 22.23
N GLN A 123 -5.37 15.81 21.63
CA GLN A 123 -4.96 17.04 22.31
C GLN A 123 -6.15 17.79 22.94
N GLU A 124 -7.25 17.93 22.22
CA GLU A 124 -8.49 18.55 22.72
C GLU A 124 -9.10 17.75 23.88
N SER A 125 -9.07 16.42 23.81
CA SER A 125 -9.53 15.56 24.91
C SER A 125 -8.65 15.68 26.15
N LEU A 126 -7.33 15.75 25.95
CA LEU A 126 -6.35 15.95 27.02
C LEU A 126 -6.49 17.33 27.68
N LEU A 127 -6.81 18.37 26.90
CA LEU A 127 -7.08 19.72 27.41
C LEU A 127 -8.33 19.79 28.30
N LYS A 128 -9.32 18.91 28.07
CA LYS A 128 -10.56 18.82 28.86
C LYS A 128 -10.42 18.01 30.15
N LYS A 129 -9.35 17.22 30.29
CA LYS A 129 -9.04 16.46 31.51
C LYS A 129 -8.20 17.30 32.47
N GLY A 130 -8.43 17.14 33.78
CA GLY A 130 -7.70 17.87 34.83
C GLY A 130 -6.18 17.69 34.73
N GLY A 131 -5.43 18.70 35.21
CA GLY A 131 -3.99 18.87 34.91
C GLY A 131 -3.09 17.64 35.18
N SER A 132 -3.43 16.83 36.18
CA SER A 132 -2.66 15.62 36.52
C SER A 132 -2.75 14.50 35.45
N GLU A 133 -3.95 14.21 34.90
CA GLU A 133 -4.09 13.18 33.86
C GLU A 133 -3.51 13.64 32.51
N ARG A 134 -3.63 14.94 32.22
CA ARG A 134 -3.10 15.55 31.00
C ARG A 134 -1.58 15.40 30.89
N ASP A 135 -0.85 15.62 31.98
CA ASP A 135 0.61 15.54 31.99
C ASP A 135 1.12 14.10 31.83
N VAL A 136 0.44 13.13 32.44
CA VAL A 136 0.79 11.70 32.30
C VAL A 136 0.60 11.23 30.86
N LEU A 137 -0.55 11.54 30.26
CA LEU A 137 -0.85 11.13 28.89
C LEU A 137 0.01 11.85 27.85
N SER A 138 0.32 13.13 28.07
CA SER A 138 1.22 13.90 27.19
C SER A 138 2.66 13.34 27.22
N LYS A 139 3.18 12.98 28.41
CA LYS A 139 4.48 12.31 28.53
C LYS A 139 4.51 10.94 27.86
N ALA A 140 3.48 10.11 28.08
CA ALA A 140 3.39 8.78 27.47
C ALA A 140 3.34 8.88 25.94
N PHE A 141 2.56 9.82 25.39
CA PHE A 141 2.43 9.99 23.95
C PHE A 141 3.72 10.50 23.29
N ARG A 142 4.42 11.47 23.92
CA ARG A 142 5.75 11.92 23.46
C ARG A 142 6.77 10.80 23.48
N SER A 143 6.73 9.93 24.50
CA SER A 143 7.61 8.76 24.59
C SER A 143 7.34 7.73 23.49
N LEU A 144 6.11 7.60 23.02
CA LEU A 144 5.72 6.68 21.95
C LEU A 144 6.06 7.22 20.54
N LEU A 145 6.16 8.55 20.39
CA LEU A 145 6.42 9.22 19.12
C LEU A 145 7.90 9.49 18.84
N VAL A 146 8.79 9.36 19.83
CA VAL A 146 10.23 9.36 19.58
C VAL A 146 10.62 7.93 19.25
N PRO A 147 10.98 7.62 17.99
CA PRO A 147 11.52 6.30 17.69
C PRO A 147 12.85 6.18 18.43
N ASP A 148 13.02 5.08 19.17
CA ASP A 148 14.27 4.72 19.81
C ASP A 148 15.38 4.82 18.75
N ARG A 149 16.28 5.80 18.92
CA ARG A 149 17.49 5.89 18.11
C ARG A 149 18.47 4.88 18.70
N THR A 150 18.32 3.63 18.28
CA THR A 150 19.38 2.60 18.37
C THR A 150 20.04 2.43 17.03
#